data_AF-A0A2N6M887-F1
#
_entry.id   AF-A0A2N6M887-F1
#
_cell.length_a   1.000
_cell.length_b   1.000
_cell.length_c   1.000
_cell.angle_alpha   90.00
_cell.angle_beta   90.00
_cell.angle_gamma   90.00
#
_symmetry.space_group_name_H-M   'P 1'
#
loop_
_entity.id
_entity.type
_entity.pdbx_description
1 polymer ?
#
loop_
_entity_poly.entity_id
_entity_poly.type
_entity_poly.pdbx_seq_one_letter_code
_entity_poly.pdbx_strand_id
1 'polypeptide(L)'
;MFEGDIMSLAYKVSAWNRRRKWHLFLSEIQPTPATTILDVGFSEQEYSNTDNYLEKHYPYLQQITALCIETPDLYLYARKDSQLEIPEEKIVSKRQESSSRYPQLKIVTYDGQNFPFADQK
;
A
#
# COMPACT_ATOMS: atom_id res chain seq x y z
N MET A 1 23.59 -16.82 -17.96
CA MET A 1 24.82 -15.97 -18.08
C MET A 1 24.57 -15.03 -19.25
N PHE A 2 24.44 -13.71 -19.14
CA PHE A 2 24.49 -12.75 -18.05
C PHE A 2 23.35 -11.76 -18.31
N GLU A 3 22.45 -11.56 -17.36
CA GLU A 3 21.58 -10.39 -17.35
C GLU A 3 21.69 -9.83 -15.94
N GLY A 4 22.88 -9.27 -15.68
CA GLY A 4 23.12 -8.53 -14.45
C GLY A 4 22.29 -7.27 -14.53
N ASP A 5 21.15 -7.27 -13.84
CA ASP A 5 20.28 -6.13 -13.61
C ASP A 5 21.12 -4.87 -13.36
N ILE A 6 21.27 -4.02 -14.38
CA ILE A 6 21.62 -2.64 -14.13
C ILE A 6 20.37 -2.03 -13.52
N MET A 7 20.25 -2.14 -12.18
CA MET A 7 19.37 -1.30 -11.39
C MET A 7 19.55 0.12 -11.91
N SER A 8 18.51 0.64 -12.59
CA SER A 8 18.58 1.95 -13.22
C SER A 8 19.04 2.96 -12.18
N LEU A 9 19.76 4.00 -12.61
CA LEU A 9 20.20 5.05 -11.70
C LEU A 9 19.03 5.60 -10.87
N ALA A 10 17.84 5.67 -11.47
CA ALA A 10 16.61 6.04 -10.80
C ALA A 10 16.26 5.08 -9.63
N TYR A 11 16.36 3.75 -9.80
CA TYR A 11 16.13 2.80 -8.70
C TYR A 11 17.16 2.97 -7.57
N LYS A 12 18.43 3.20 -7.89
CA LYS A 12 19.48 3.44 -6.88
C LYS A 12 19.21 4.72 -6.07
N VAL A 13 18.85 5.80 -6.76
CA VAL A 13 18.49 7.08 -6.12
C VAL A 13 17.23 6.90 -5.26
N SER A 14 16.22 6.19 -5.77
CA SER A 14 14.99 5.92 -5.05
C SER A 14 15.23 5.09 -3.78
N ALA A 15 16.04 4.03 -3.87
CA ALA A 15 16.45 3.22 -2.73
C ALA A 15 17.16 4.06 -1.66
N TRP A 16 18.10 4.90 -2.08
CA TRP A 16 18.83 5.79 -1.19
C TRP A 16 17.91 6.80 -0.49
N ASN A 17 16.96 7.40 -1.22
CA ASN A 17 15.98 8.32 -0.66
C ASN A 17 15.09 7.64 0.39
N ARG A 18 14.61 6.42 0.12
CA ARG A 18 13.78 5.66 1.08
C ARG A 18 14.56 5.30 2.33
N ARG A 19 15.81 4.85 2.18
CA ARG A 19 16.70 4.61 3.32
C ARG A 19 16.89 5.87 4.18
N ARG A 20 17.11 7.03 3.56
CA ARG A 20 17.26 8.31 4.28
C ARG A 20 16.00 8.72 5.02
N LYS A 21 14.84 8.64 4.37
CA LYS A 21 13.54 8.92 5.00
C LYS A 21 13.28 7.99 6.17
N TRP A 22 13.65 6.72 6.05
CA TRP A 22 13.55 5.74 7.13
C TRP A 22 14.44 6.09 8.34
N HIS A 23 15.69 6.50 8.11
CA HIS A 23 16.56 6.94 9.21
C HIS A 23 16.01 8.18 9.91
N LEU A 24 15.47 9.14 9.15
CA LEU A 24 14.80 10.31 9.72
C LEU A 24 13.56 9.91 10.52
N PHE A 25 12.73 9.01 10.00
CA PHE A 25 11.58 8.50 10.73
C PHE A 25 11.98 7.88 12.08
N LEU A 26 13.04 7.05 12.09
CA LEU A 26 13.54 6.45 13.33
C LEU A 26 14.08 7.49 14.33
N SER A 27 14.76 8.54 13.86
CA SER A 27 15.32 9.57 14.75
C SER A 27 14.23 10.45 15.37
N GLU A 28 13.23 10.83 14.57
CA GLU A 28 12.17 11.74 15.00
C GLU A 28 11.07 11.03 15.80
N ILE A 29 10.63 9.86 15.35
CA ILE A 29 9.47 9.16 15.92
C ILE A 29 9.86 8.24 17.07
N GLN A 30 11.06 7.63 17.00
CA GLN A 30 11.58 6.69 18.00
C GLN A 30 10.52 5.63 18.41
N PRO A 31 10.02 4.84 17.44
CA PRO A 31 8.90 3.94 17.66
C PRO A 31 9.21 2.88 18.72
N THR A 32 8.20 2.58 19.54
CA THR A 32 8.23 1.54 20.57
C THR A 32 7.31 0.38 20.18
N PRO A 33 7.35 -0.77 20.87
CA PRO A 33 6.40 -1.87 20.62
C PRO A 33 4.92 -1.47 20.76
N ALA A 34 4.62 -0.37 21.44
CA ALA A 34 3.26 0.17 21.60
C ALA A 34 2.89 1.21 20.52
N THR A 35 3.84 1.64 19.68
CA THR A 35 3.61 2.64 18.63
C THR A 35 2.88 2.01 17.44
N THR A 36 1.67 2.49 17.16
CA THR A 36 0.87 2.09 16.01
C THR A 36 1.08 3.04 14.82
N ILE A 37 1.01 2.49 13.61
CA ILE A 37 1.17 3.22 12.35
C ILE A 37 -0.06 3.02 11.47
N LEU A 38 -0.51 4.09 10.84
CA LEU A 38 -1.40 4.03 9.68
C LEU A 38 -0.58 4.27 8.41
N ASP A 39 -0.38 3.24 7.59
CA ASP A 39 0.33 3.33 6.31
C ASP A 39 -0.66 3.65 5.18
N VAL A 40 -0.67 4.91 4.75
CA VAL A 40 -1.60 5.41 3.73
C VAL A 40 -0.98 5.32 2.34
N GLY A 41 -1.72 4.71 1.41
CA GLY A 41 -1.27 4.55 0.02
C GLY A 41 -0.48 3.27 -0.22
N PHE A 42 -0.62 2.27 0.66
CA PHE A 42 -0.13 0.92 0.41
C PHE A 42 -0.57 0.42 -0.96
N SER A 43 0.34 -0.24 -1.67
CA SER A 43 0.07 -0.92 -2.94
C SER A 43 0.41 -2.39 -2.81
N GLU A 44 -0.55 -3.24 -3.19
CA GLU A 44 -0.33 -4.67 -3.22
C GLU A 44 0.71 -5.08 -4.27
N GLN A 45 0.64 -4.46 -5.45
CA GLN A 45 1.61 -4.70 -6.50
C GLN A 45 2.91 -3.96 -6.17
N GLU A 46 4.00 -4.71 -6.12
CA GLU A 46 5.35 -4.18 -6.03
C GLU A 46 6.07 -4.33 -7.37
N TYR A 47 6.83 -3.31 -7.75
CA TYR A 47 7.63 -3.27 -8.97
C TYR A 47 9.14 -3.21 -8.66
N SER A 48 9.49 -2.96 -7.39
CA SER A 48 10.86 -2.92 -6.92
C SER A 48 10.99 -3.44 -5.50
N ASN A 49 12.17 -3.95 -5.15
CA ASN A 49 12.50 -4.37 -3.78
C ASN A 49 12.40 -3.23 -2.75
N THR A 50 12.31 -1.99 -3.21
CA THR A 50 12.21 -0.80 -2.37
C THR A 50 10.80 -0.24 -2.25
N ASP A 51 9.80 -0.88 -2.85
CA ASP A 51 8.39 -0.57 -2.61
C ASP A 51 7.96 -1.09 -1.24
N ASN A 52 6.91 -0.50 -0.66
CA ASN A 52 6.45 -0.80 0.71
C ASN A 52 7.61 -0.80 1.74
N TYR A 53 8.53 0.18 1.61
CA TYR A 53 9.77 0.23 2.39
C TYR A 53 9.52 0.35 3.90
N LEU A 54 8.46 1.03 4.32
CA LEU A 54 8.09 1.14 5.72
C LEU A 54 7.74 -0.24 6.30
N GLU A 55 6.80 -0.95 5.68
CA GLU A 55 6.39 -2.31 6.02
C GLU A 55 7.60 -3.26 6.17
N LYS A 56 8.51 -3.23 5.19
CA LYS A 56 9.68 -4.12 5.14
C LYS A 56 10.73 -3.85 6.23
N HIS A 57 10.74 -2.65 6.81
CA HIS A 57 11.78 -2.22 7.75
C HIS A 57 11.25 -1.94 9.16
N TYR A 58 9.94 -1.80 9.35
CA TYR A 58 9.36 -1.54 10.66
C TYR A 58 9.42 -2.80 11.54
N PRO A 59 9.97 -2.72 12.77
CA PRO A 59 10.21 -3.89 13.61
C PRO A 59 8.91 -4.50 14.19
N TYR A 60 7.80 -3.75 14.19
CA TYR A 60 6.52 -4.17 14.78
C TYR A 60 5.44 -4.24 13.71
N LEU A 61 5.56 -5.16 12.76
CA LEU A 61 4.66 -5.29 11.62
C LEU A 61 3.18 -5.39 12.04
N GLN A 62 2.89 -6.06 13.16
CA GLN A 62 1.53 -6.20 13.70
C GLN A 62 0.91 -4.88 14.16
N GLN A 63 1.72 -3.83 14.30
CA GLN A 63 1.26 -2.48 14.68
C GLN A 63 1.03 -1.56 13.47
N ILE A 64 1.19 -2.07 12.26
CA ILE A 64 0.86 -1.35 11.03
C ILE A 64 -0.57 -1.69 10.63
N THR A 65 -1.38 -0.65 10.47
CA THR A 65 -2.66 -0.71 9.74
C THR A 65 -2.44 -0.08 8.38
N ALA A 66 -2.60 -0.85 7.30
CA ALA A 66 -2.50 -0.32 5.94
C ALA A 66 -3.86 0.22 5.47
N LEU A 67 -3.84 1.39 4.84
CA LEU A 67 -4.98 1.99 4.16
C LEU A 67 -4.60 2.19 2.69
N CYS A 68 -5.24 1.43 1.81
CA CYS A 68 -5.13 1.60 0.37
C CYS A 68 -6.46 2.03 -0.22
N ILE A 69 -6.39 2.62 -1.41
CA ILE A 69 -7.55 2.75 -2.27
C ILE A 69 -7.57 1.51 -3.14
N GLU A 70 -8.37 0.52 -2.77
CA GLU A 70 -8.64 -0.62 -3.65
C GLU A 70 -9.66 -0.18 -4.71
N THR A 71 -9.18 0.53 -5.73
CA THR A 71 -9.92 0.59 -6.99
C THR A 71 -9.30 -0.50 -7.85
N PRO A 72 -10.03 -1.56 -8.25
CA PRO A 72 -9.53 -2.43 -9.29
C PRO A 72 -9.10 -1.52 -10.45
N ASP A 73 -7.91 -1.70 -11.02
CA ASP A 73 -7.41 -0.81 -12.10
C ASP A 73 -8.48 -0.59 -13.18
N LEU A 74 -9.26 -1.64 -13.46
CA LEU A 74 -10.44 -1.61 -14.31
C LEU A 74 -11.47 -0.51 -13.95
N TYR A 75 -11.74 -0.20 -12.69
CA TYR A 75 -12.66 0.88 -12.27
C TYR A 75 -12.06 2.27 -12.46
N LEU A 76 -10.73 2.44 -12.36
CA LEU A 76 -10.08 3.70 -12.73
C LEU A 76 -10.15 3.94 -14.25
N TYR A 77 -10.11 2.86 -15.06
CA TYR A 77 -10.38 2.92 -16.50
C TYR A 77 -11.88 3.10 -16.81
N ALA A 78 -12.78 2.44 -16.09
CA ALA A 78 -14.24 2.59 -16.23
C ALA A 78 -14.74 3.98 -15.82
N ARG A 79 -14.04 4.70 -14.94
CA ARG A 79 -14.34 6.12 -14.68
C ARG A 79 -14.16 7.00 -15.92
N LYS A 80 -13.37 6.57 -16.92
CA LYS A 80 -13.30 7.24 -18.23
C LYS A 80 -14.38 6.77 -19.20
N ASP A 81 -15.01 5.63 -18.95
CA ASP A 81 -16.05 5.04 -19.80
C ASP A 81 -17.18 4.47 -18.94
N SER A 82 -18.22 5.28 -18.71
CA SER A 82 -19.34 5.00 -17.81
C SER A 82 -20.20 3.80 -18.19
N GLN A 83 -19.89 3.12 -19.30
CA GLN A 83 -20.59 1.93 -19.79
C GLN A 83 -19.85 0.62 -19.44
N LEU A 84 -18.65 0.69 -18.85
CA LEU A 84 -17.86 -0.49 -18.54
C LEU A 84 -18.33 -1.14 -17.22
N GLU A 85 -19.09 -2.23 -17.32
CA GLU A 85 -19.41 -3.09 -16.18
C GLU A 85 -18.25 -4.04 -15.88
N ILE A 86 -17.84 -4.10 -14.61
CA ILE A 86 -16.76 -4.98 -14.16
C ILE A 86 -17.40 -6.13 -13.38
N PRO A 87 -17.20 -7.39 -13.81
CA PRO A 87 -17.81 -8.52 -13.13
C PRO A 87 -17.33 -8.67 -11.67
N GLU A 88 -18.26 -8.93 -10.75
CA GLU A 88 -17.99 -9.01 -9.31
C GLU A 88 -16.91 -10.05 -8.96
N GLU A 89 -16.86 -11.17 -9.69
CA GLU A 89 -15.89 -12.23 -9.48
C GLU A 89 -14.44 -11.79 -9.70
N LYS A 90 -14.20 -10.84 -10.63
CA LYS A 90 -12.86 -10.27 -10.85
C LYS A 90 -12.46 -9.30 -9.75
N ILE A 91 -13.43 -8.66 -9.13
CA ILE A 91 -13.20 -7.81 -7.95
C ILE A 91 -12.86 -8.71 -6.76
N VAL A 92 -13.63 -9.78 -6.56
CA VAL A 92 -13.46 -10.73 -5.46
C VAL A 92 -12.15 -11.53 -5.57
N SER A 93 -11.70 -11.91 -6.76
CA SER A 93 -10.42 -12.61 -6.92
C SER A 93 -9.22 -11.72 -6.55
N LYS A 94 -9.24 -10.43 -6.94
CA LYS A 94 -8.21 -9.47 -6.52
C LYS A 94 -8.21 -9.25 -5.00
N ARG A 95 -9.40 -9.20 -4.38
CA ARG A 95 -9.57 -9.10 -2.91
C ARG A 95 -8.93 -10.26 -2.13
N GLN A 96 -8.73 -11.44 -2.75
CA GLN A 96 -8.14 -12.61 -2.06
C GLN A 96 -6.61 -12.59 -2.02
N GLU A 97 -5.95 -12.01 -3.02
CA GLU A 97 -4.48 -11.90 -3.05
C GLU A 97 -3.95 -10.97 -1.93
N SER A 98 -4.67 -9.87 -1.67
CA SER A 98 -4.27 -8.81 -0.72
C SER A 98 -4.30 -9.25 0.75
N SER A 99 -5.15 -10.21 1.08
CA SER A 99 -5.36 -10.74 2.44
C SER A 99 -4.18 -11.55 2.98
N SER A 100 -3.33 -12.11 2.10
CA SER A 100 -2.23 -13.01 2.53
C SER A 100 -1.12 -12.30 3.32
N ARG A 101 -0.83 -11.03 3.03
CA ARG A 101 0.21 -10.23 3.70
C ARG A 101 -0.27 -9.57 4.99
N TYR A 102 -1.57 -9.29 5.10
CA TYR A 102 -2.18 -8.60 6.22
C TYR A 102 -3.35 -9.43 6.77
N PRO A 103 -3.13 -10.30 7.77
CA PRO A 103 -4.15 -11.21 8.26
C PRO A 103 -5.35 -10.51 8.93
N GLN A 104 -5.25 -9.21 9.20
CA GLN A 104 -6.32 -8.38 9.75
C GLN A 104 -6.73 -7.29 8.76
N LEU A 105 -7.32 -7.70 7.64
CA LEU A 105 -7.77 -6.79 6.60
C LEU A 105 -9.20 -6.32 6.91
N LYS A 106 -9.39 -5.01 7.13
CA LYS A 106 -10.71 -4.38 7.28
C LYS A 106 -10.97 -3.48 6.08
N ILE A 107 -11.79 -3.95 5.15
CA ILE A 107 -12.21 -3.17 3.98
C ILE A 107 -13.29 -2.19 4.42
N VAL A 108 -13.16 -0.93 3.99
CA VAL A 108 -14.22 0.05 4.17
C VAL A 108 -14.50 0.72 2.83
N THR A 109 -15.73 0.55 2.34
CA THR A 109 -16.17 1.12 1.07
C THR A 109 -16.46 2.62 1.26
N TYR A 110 -15.80 3.47 0.46
CA TYR A 110 -16.02 4.91 0.44
C TYR A 110 -16.76 5.31 -0.83
N ASP A 111 -17.93 5.92 -0.68
CA ASP A 111 -18.83 6.34 -1.77
C ASP A 111 -18.37 7.65 -2.46
N GLY A 112 -17.27 8.24 -2.01
CA GLY A 112 -16.76 9.53 -2.50
C GLY A 112 -17.48 10.74 -1.91
N GLN A 113 -18.43 10.55 -1.01
CA GLN A 113 -19.23 11.60 -0.37
C GLN A 113 -19.03 11.59 1.15
N ASN A 114 -19.13 10.42 1.80
CA ASN A 114 -19.11 10.25 3.26
C ASN A 114 -18.05 9.25 3.70
N PHE A 115 -17.06 9.71 4.46
CA PHE A 115 -16.05 8.82 5.03
C PHE A 115 -16.71 7.80 5.99
N PRO A 116 -16.48 6.50 5.81
CA PRO A 116 -17.18 5.45 6.55
C PRO A 116 -16.60 5.23 7.96
N PHE A 117 -16.40 6.31 8.72
CA PHE A 117 -15.94 6.28 10.11
C PHE A 117 -17.08 6.67 11.05
N ALA A 118 -17.14 6.07 12.25
CA ALA A 118 -18.27 6.25 13.17
C ALA A 118 -18.36 7.69 13.76
N ASP A 119 -17.30 8.48 13.61
CA ASP A 119 -17.15 9.82 14.17
C ASP A 119 -17.42 10.95 13.16
N GLN A 120 -18.18 10.68 12.09
CA GLN A 120 -18.69 11.73 11.22
C GLN A 120 -19.57 12.70 12.03
N LYS A 121 -19.03 13.89 12.31
CA LYS A 121 -19.73 15.01 12.97
C LYS A 121 -20.59 15.79 11.99
#